data_AF-A0A529WL74-F1
#
_entry.id   AF-A0A529WL74-F1
#
_cell.length_a   1.000
_cell.length_b   1.000
_cell.length_c   1.000
_cell.angle_alpha   90.00
_cell.angle_beta   90.00
_cell.angle_gamma   90.00
#
_symmetry.space_group_name_H-M   'P 1'
#
loop_
_entity.id
_entity.type
_entity.pdbx_description
1 polymer ?
#
loop_
_entity_poly.entity_id
_entity_poly.type
_entity_poly.pdbx_seq_one_letter_code
_entity_poly.pdbx_strand_id
1 'polypeptide(L)'
;INRPLVAIFAGNHGAVRHGISLRRVAATADEVELCAAGGAAINQVCIANDLGLKVFDLALDIPTGDITEEAALDERGCAATMAFGMEAVAGGA
;
A
#
# COMPACT_ATOMS: atom_id res chain seq x y z
N ILE A 1 -1.15 24.88 7.23
CA ILE A 1 -1.49 23.44 7.16
C ILE A 1 -1.02 22.85 8.47
N ASN A 2 -1.91 22.23 9.26
CA ASN A 2 -1.58 21.97 10.67
C ASN A 2 -1.09 20.53 10.94
N ARG A 3 -1.34 19.56 10.05
CA ARG A 3 -0.89 18.17 10.21
C ARG A 3 -0.83 17.44 8.85
N PRO A 4 0.10 17.79 7.95
CA PRO A 4 0.22 17.10 6.66
C PRO A 4 0.44 15.59 6.86
N LEU A 5 -0.17 14.79 6.00
CA LEU A 5 -0.24 13.34 6.14
C LEU A 5 0.26 12.65 4.87
N VAL A 6 1.07 11.61 5.04
CA VAL A 6 1.40 10.62 4.01
C VAL A 6 0.61 9.34 4.29
N ALA A 7 -0.11 8.85 3.29
CA ALA A 7 -0.75 7.54 3.33
C ALA A 7 -0.08 6.61 2.31
N ILE A 8 0.37 5.45 2.77
CA ILE A 8 0.90 4.37 1.92
C ILE A 8 -0.13 3.26 1.85
N PHE A 9 -0.44 2.84 0.63
CA PHE A 9 -1.27 1.66 0.36
C PHE A 9 -0.41 0.58 -0.27
N ALA A 10 -0.31 -0.57 0.40
CA ALA A 10 0.52 -1.68 -0.02
C ALA A 10 -0.36 -2.81 -0.54
N GLY A 11 -0.17 -3.22 -1.80
CA GLY A 11 -0.89 -4.30 -2.44
C GLY A 11 0.05 -5.15 -3.30
N ASN A 12 -0.28 -6.44 -3.47
CA ASN A 12 0.47 -7.34 -4.33
C ASN A 12 -0.27 -7.55 -5.66
N HIS A 13 0.48 -7.84 -6.73
CA HIS A 13 -0.04 -7.89 -8.09
C HIS A 13 0.24 -9.23 -8.77
N GLY A 14 -0.76 -9.84 -9.39
CA GLY A 14 -0.62 -11.11 -10.11
C GLY A 14 0.36 -11.08 -11.30
N ALA A 15 0.53 -9.92 -11.93
CA ALA A 15 1.42 -9.72 -13.08
C ALA A 15 2.90 -10.04 -12.78
N VAL A 16 3.30 -10.06 -11.50
CA VAL A 16 4.67 -10.43 -11.09
C VAL A 16 5.08 -11.84 -11.52
N ARG A 17 4.12 -12.73 -11.84
CA ARG A 17 4.41 -14.08 -12.36
C ARG A 17 5.22 -14.09 -13.64
N HIS A 18 5.19 -12.99 -14.41
CA HIS A 18 5.93 -12.84 -15.66
C HIS A 18 7.40 -12.43 -15.46
N GLY A 19 7.91 -12.45 -14.22
CA GLY A 19 9.30 -12.10 -13.92
C GLY A 19 9.63 -10.61 -14.12
N ILE A 20 8.60 -9.74 -14.07
CA ILE A 20 8.74 -8.29 -14.26
C ILE A 20 9.36 -7.57 -13.04
N SER A 21 9.57 -8.27 -11.93
CA SER A 21 10.18 -7.76 -10.70
C SER A 21 11.29 -8.68 -10.23
N LEU A 22 12.39 -8.10 -9.75
CA LEU A 22 13.48 -8.81 -9.10
C LEU A 22 13.22 -9.08 -7.61
N ARG A 23 12.21 -8.42 -7.02
CA ARG A 23 11.78 -8.64 -5.62
C ARG A 23 10.72 -9.73 -5.56
N ARG A 24 10.83 -10.60 -4.55
CA ARG A 24 9.77 -11.57 -4.21
C ARG A 24 8.51 -10.83 -3.77
N VAL A 25 7.34 -11.44 -3.96
CA VAL A 25 6.03 -10.89 -3.54
C VAL A 25 6.00 -10.56 -2.04
N ALA A 26 6.63 -11.41 -1.21
CA ALA A 26 6.75 -11.18 0.24
C ALA A 26 7.47 -9.86 0.59
N ALA A 27 8.28 -9.31 -0.31
CA ALA A 27 9.03 -8.09 -0.05
C ALA A 27 8.14 -6.85 0.17
N THR A 28 6.87 -6.89 -0.26
CA THR A 28 5.89 -5.86 0.05
C THR A 28 5.50 -5.89 1.53
N ALA A 29 5.31 -7.09 2.11
CA ALA A 29 5.01 -7.25 3.53
C ALA A 29 6.22 -6.85 4.40
N ASP A 30 7.43 -7.25 3.99
CA ASP A 30 8.68 -6.83 4.63
C ASP A 30 8.79 -5.29 4.68
N GLU A 31 8.38 -4.60 3.61
CA GLU A 31 8.41 -3.14 3.55
C GLU A 31 7.35 -2.48 4.44
N VAL A 32 6.15 -3.06 4.52
CA VAL A 32 5.10 -2.60 5.45
C VAL A 32 5.55 -2.75 6.90
N GLU A 33 6.16 -3.88 7.25
CA GLU A 33 6.73 -4.11 8.58
C GLU A 33 7.85 -3.12 8.88
N LEU A 34 8.74 -2.87 7.92
CA LEU A 34 9.81 -1.89 8.04
C LEU A 34 9.26 -0.47 8.25
N CYS A 35 8.19 -0.09 7.55
CA CYS A 35 7.51 1.19 7.74
C CYS A 35 6.88 1.29 9.14
N ALA A 36 6.22 0.22 9.60
CA ALA A 36 5.61 0.16 10.92
C ALA A 36 6.65 0.24 12.06
N ALA A 37 7.84 -0.33 11.84
CA ALA A 37 8.96 -0.26 12.77
C ALA A 37 9.69 1.10 12.75
N GLY A 38 9.31 2.03 11.87
CA GLY A 38 9.98 3.34 11.76
C GLY A 38 11.28 3.33 10.94
N GLY A 39 11.62 2.21 10.29
CA GLY A 39 12.91 1.99 9.65
C GLY A 39 12.96 2.30 8.16
N ALA A 40 11.81 2.55 7.52
CA ALA A 40 11.77 2.81 6.09
C ALA A 40 12.19 4.26 5.77
N ALA A 41 12.65 4.49 4.54
CA ALA A 41 13.07 5.82 4.10
C ALA A 41 11.97 6.88 4.26
N ILE A 42 10.71 6.48 4.03
CA ILE A 42 9.56 7.38 4.21
C ILE A 42 9.37 7.83 5.66
N ASN A 43 9.71 6.99 6.64
CA ASN A 43 9.65 7.38 8.05
C ASN A 43 10.58 8.57 8.31
N GLN A 44 11.79 8.54 7.75
CA GLN A 44 12.77 9.62 7.92
C GLN A 44 12.31 10.91 7.24
N VAL A 45 11.71 10.81 6.06
CA VAL A 45 11.09 11.96 5.38
C VAL A 45 9.96 12.55 6.22
N CYS A 46 9.08 11.71 6.77
CA CYS A 46 7.98 12.15 7.62
C CYS A 46 8.48 12.83 8.89
N ILE A 47 9.48 12.25 9.56
CA ILE A 47 10.11 12.84 10.75
C ILE A 47 10.73 14.21 10.42
N ALA A 48 11.49 14.31 9.33
CA ALA A 48 12.19 15.54 8.96
C ALA A 48 11.25 16.71 8.59
N ASN A 49 10.00 16.40 8.21
CA ASN A 49 9.02 17.39 7.75
C ASN A 49 7.78 17.48 8.65
N ASP A 50 7.80 16.84 9.82
CA ASP A 50 6.66 16.78 10.76
C ASP A 50 5.35 16.29 10.09
N LEU A 51 5.46 15.21 9.31
CA LEU A 51 4.33 14.58 8.62
C LEU A 51 3.80 13.40 9.44
N GLY A 52 2.48 13.25 9.49
CA GLY A 52 1.88 11.99 9.90
C GLY A 52 2.11 10.91 8.84
N LEU A 53 2.26 9.66 9.26
CA LEU A 53 2.34 8.50 8.36
C LEU A 53 1.26 7.48 8.71
N LYS A 54 0.45 7.09 7.72
CA LYS A 54 -0.45 5.94 7.78
C LYS A 54 -0.03 4.91 6.74
N VAL A 55 0.01 3.65 7.12
CA VAL A 55 0.32 2.53 6.22
C VAL A 55 -0.84 1.55 6.24
N PHE A 56 -1.32 1.21 5.05
CA PHE A 56 -2.49 0.37 4.83
C PHE A 56 -2.09 -0.87 4.04
N ASP A 57 -2.24 -2.04 4.64
CA ASP A 57 -2.16 -3.34 3.97
C ASP A 57 -3.49 -3.61 3.23
N LEU A 58 -3.40 -3.86 1.92
CA LEU A 58 -4.55 -4.19 1.06
C LEU A 58 -4.64 -5.70 0.78
N ALA A 59 -4.59 -6.50 1.84
CA ALA A 59 -4.59 -7.96 1.80
C ALA A 59 -3.39 -8.52 1.03
N LEU A 60 -2.17 -8.29 1.53
CA LEU A 60 -0.93 -8.71 0.87
C LEU A 60 -0.83 -10.21 0.54
N ASP A 61 -1.53 -11.08 1.27
CA ASP A 61 -1.59 -12.52 0.97
C ASP A 61 -2.47 -12.86 -0.26
N ILE A 62 -3.26 -11.91 -0.74
CA ILE A 62 -4.19 -12.05 -1.87
C ILE A 62 -3.79 -11.04 -2.96
N PRO A 63 -2.87 -11.41 -3.87
CA PRO A 63 -2.52 -10.55 -5.00
C PRO A 63 -3.74 -10.27 -5.87
N THR A 64 -3.74 -9.11 -6.56
CA THR A 64 -4.70 -8.86 -7.63
C THR A 64 -4.59 -9.93 -8.72
N GLY A 65 -5.64 -10.09 -9.53
CA GLY A 65 -5.56 -10.81 -10.79
C GLY A 65 -4.43 -10.26 -11.67
N ASP A 66 -4.01 -11.06 -12.64
CA ASP A 66 -3.02 -10.58 -13.60
C ASP A 66 -3.70 -9.85 -14.74
N ILE A 67 -3.42 -8.56 -14.79
CA ILE A 67 -4.00 -7.62 -15.74
C ILE A 67 -3.70 -7.96 -17.21
N THR A 68 -2.72 -8.81 -17.49
CA THR A 68 -2.44 -9.25 -18.87
C THR A 68 -3.40 -10.32 -19.36
N GLU A 69 -4.12 -11.01 -18.46
CA GLU A 69 -4.98 -12.15 -18.79
C GLU A 69 -6.43 -11.95 -18.30
N GLU A 70 -6.64 -11.17 -17.25
CA GLU A 70 -7.95 -10.93 -16.64
C GLU A 70 -8.01 -9.53 -16.00
N ALA A 71 -9.17 -9.17 -15.43
CA ALA A 71 -9.25 -7.96 -14.64
C ALA A 71 -8.47 -8.13 -13.33
N ALA A 72 -7.71 -7.10 -12.93
CA ALA A 72 -6.95 -7.14 -11.67
C ALA A 72 -7.85 -7.28 -10.43
N LEU A 73 -9.03 -6.67 -10.46
CA LEU A 73 -10.09 -6.81 -9.47
C LEU A 73 -11.43 -6.93 -10.19
N ASP A 74 -12.39 -7.63 -9.59
CA ASP A 74 -13.78 -7.51 -9.98
C ASP A 74 -14.38 -6.16 -9.51
N GLU A 75 -15.56 -5.81 -10.01
CA GLU A 75 -16.17 -4.50 -9.70
C GLU A 75 -16.38 -4.32 -8.18
N ARG A 76 -16.78 -5.39 -7.50
CA ARG A 76 -17.03 -5.38 -6.05
C ARG A 76 -15.73 -5.19 -5.27
N GLY A 77 -14.68 -5.94 -5.60
CA GLY A 77 -13.36 -5.83 -4.98
C GLY A 77 -12.76 -4.45 -5.22
N CYS A 78 -12.85 -3.92 -6.44
CA CYS A 78 -12.40 -2.57 -6.77
C CYS A 78 -13.12 -1.50 -5.92
N ALA A 79 -14.45 -1.55 -5.86
CA ALA A 79 -15.24 -0.61 -5.06
C ALA A 79 -14.91 -0.73 -3.56
N ALA A 80 -14.74 -1.95 -3.04
CA ALA A 80 -14.37 -2.19 -1.65
C ALA A 80 -12.97 -1.65 -1.33
N THR A 81 -11.97 -1.87 -2.18
CA THR A 81 -10.61 -1.35 -1.99
C THR A 81 -10.57 0.18 -2.06
N MET A 82 -11.32 0.80 -2.98
CA MET A 82 -11.46 2.27 -3.02
C MET A 82 -12.11 2.79 -1.75
N ALA A 83 -13.17 2.13 -1.26
CA ALA A 83 -13.85 2.52 -0.04
C ALA A 83 -12.94 2.41 1.19
N PHE A 84 -12.16 1.34 1.29
CA PHE A 84 -11.13 1.20 2.31
C PHE A 84 -10.08 2.31 2.23
N GLY A 85 -9.71 2.74 1.02
CA GLY A 85 -8.81 3.87 0.80
C GLY A 85 -9.30 5.19 1.41
N MET A 86 -10.62 5.39 1.53
CA MET A 86 -11.18 6.59 2.16
C MET A 86 -10.86 6.69 3.66
N GLU A 87 -10.51 5.58 4.32
CA GLU A 87 -10.06 5.59 5.73
C GLU A 87 -8.76 6.37 5.93
N ALA A 88 -7.98 6.62 4.87
CA ALA A 88 -6.78 7.46 4.96
C ALA A 88 -7.09 8.88 5.45
N VAL A 89 -8.24 9.43 5.08
CA VAL A 89 -8.68 10.78 5.49
C VAL A 89 -9.71 10.75 6.63
N ALA A 90 -10.19 9.58 7.02
CA ALA A 90 -11.04 9.44 8.19
C ALA A 90 -10.26 9.86 9.47
N GLY A 91 -10.91 10.67 10.31
CA GLY A 91 -10.34 11.22 11.55
C GLY A 91 -9.78 12.65 11.45
N GLY A 92 -9.87 13.29 10.27
CA GLY A 92 -9.44 14.68 10.05
C GLY A 92 -7.98 14.79 9.58
N ALA A 93 -7.78 15.53 8.49
CA ALA A 93 -6.48 15.96 7.96
C ALA A 93 -6.20 17.41 8.36
#